data_AF-A0A7X7AC74-F1
#
_entry.id   AF-A0A7X7AC74-F1
#
_cell.length_a   1.000
_cell.length_b   1.000
_cell.length_c   1.000
_cell.angle_alpha   90.00
_cell.angle_beta   90.00
_cell.angle_gamma   90.00
#
_symmetry.space_group_name_H-M   'P 1'
#
loop_
_entity.id
_entity.type
_entity.pdbx_description
1 polymer ?
#
loop_
_entity_poly.entity_id
_entity_poly.type
_entity_poly.pdbx_seq_one_letter_code
_entity_poly.pdbx_strand_id
1 'polypeptide(L)'
;MGLFDKKYCDICGEKLSLLGNKKLVDGSICKSCESLLSPHFTERKKTSLSDIKDQLAYREENKKNVAKFNATRIIGRSTKVIFDEDSEKFMVTSAEDWRTENPDIIQFSQVTQCDTKIQENKTELKFKDNDGKEVSFSPRRYDIDYDFYVTLQLNGPWFDFIYFSINDRSVDTQYSLEYREMDQGLKDIKKILTQPRRKVPVATGASSEANSDKKCSYCGAINTNKENKFCEFCGGEF
;
A
#
# COMPACT_ATOMS: atom_id res chain seq x y z
N MET A 1 20.26 27.10 40.21
CA MET A 1 19.93 27.10 38.77
C MET A 1 19.57 25.66 38.41
N GLY A 2 18.29 25.41 38.17
CA GLY A 2 17.68 24.07 38.27
C GLY A 2 17.93 23.16 37.07
N LEU A 3 18.04 21.86 37.38
CA LEU A 3 18.15 20.73 36.46
C LEU A 3 17.12 20.82 35.31
N PHE A 4 17.57 20.55 34.09
CA PHE A 4 16.83 20.43 32.82
C PHE A 4 16.59 21.75 32.05
N ASP A 5 17.49 22.05 31.12
CA ASP A 5 17.23 23.01 30.04
C ASP A 5 15.95 22.60 29.28
N LYS A 6 15.07 23.58 29.08
CA LYS A 6 13.81 23.38 28.34
C LYS A 6 14.15 23.05 26.89
N LYS A 7 13.77 21.86 26.43
CA LYS A 7 13.90 21.46 25.02
C LYS A 7 12.62 21.83 24.26
N TYR A 8 12.79 22.20 23.00
CA TYR A 8 11.72 22.63 22.09
C TYR A 8 11.70 21.71 20.87
N CYS A 9 10.53 21.59 20.24
CA CYS A 9 10.36 20.82 19.02
C CYS A 9 11.03 21.53 17.86
N ASP A 10 11.90 20.82 17.13
CA ASP A 10 12.63 21.38 15.98
C ASP A 10 11.77 21.55 14.71
N ILE A 11 10.48 21.18 14.77
CA ILE A 11 9.50 21.37 13.70
C ILE A 11 8.53 22.51 14.00
N CYS A 12 7.81 22.47 15.13
CA CYS A 12 6.79 23.47 15.47
C CYS A 12 7.26 24.54 16.47
N GLY A 13 8.42 24.38 17.11
CA GLY A 13 8.92 25.31 18.12
C GLY A 13 8.21 25.22 19.48
N GLU A 14 7.21 24.35 19.64
CA GLU A 14 6.53 24.16 20.92
C GLU A 14 7.44 23.49 21.95
N LYS A 15 7.18 23.75 23.23
CA LYS A 15 7.93 23.14 24.33
C LYS A 15 7.68 21.63 24.36
N LEU A 16 8.77 20.85 24.40
CA LEU A 16 8.68 19.40 24.52
C LEU A 16 8.20 18.98 25.92
N SER A 17 7.36 17.95 25.96
CA SER A 17 6.93 17.31 27.20
C SER A 17 8.11 16.59 27.87
N LEU A 18 7.96 16.15 29.12
CA LEU A 18 8.95 15.25 29.72
C LEU A 18 8.87 13.82 29.14
N LEU A 19 7.75 13.45 28.53
CA LEU A 19 7.46 12.10 28.04
C LEU A 19 6.92 12.14 26.61
N GLY A 20 7.32 11.16 25.80
CA GLY A 20 6.73 10.90 24.48
C GLY A 20 7.22 11.78 23.33
N ASN A 21 8.36 12.47 23.47
CA ASN A 21 9.00 13.14 22.33
C ASN A 21 9.96 12.18 21.64
N LYS A 22 10.05 12.29 20.32
CA LYS A 22 11.01 11.52 19.54
C LYS A 22 12.34 12.25 19.49
N LYS A 23 13.41 11.56 19.86
CA LYS A 23 14.78 12.03 19.69
C LYS A 23 15.28 11.65 18.29
N LEU A 24 15.81 12.61 17.57
CA LEU A 24 16.44 12.45 16.26
C LEU A 24 17.97 12.41 16.40
N VAL A 25 18.68 12.16 15.30
CA VAL A 25 20.15 12.24 15.25
C VAL A 25 20.64 13.65 15.64
N ASP A 26 19.99 14.67 15.10
CA ASP A 26 20.37 16.08 15.15
C ASP A 26 19.20 16.99 15.59
N GLY A 27 18.22 16.45 16.33
CA GLY A 27 17.06 17.20 16.80
C GLY A 27 16.12 16.40 17.69
N SER A 28 14.94 16.95 17.96
CA SER A 28 13.85 16.35 18.71
C SER A 28 12.51 16.90 18.26
N ILE A 29 11.50 16.04 18.16
CA ILE A 29 10.16 16.43 17.73
C ILE A 29 9.10 16.01 18.75
N CYS A 30 8.03 16.79 18.85
CA CYS A 30 6.89 16.47 19.70
C CYS A 30 6.00 15.39 19.04
N LYS A 31 5.15 14.79 19.87
CA LYS A 31 4.22 13.74 19.44
C LYS A 31 3.24 14.20 18.36
N SER A 32 2.82 15.47 18.36
CA SER A 32 1.92 16.00 17.33
C SER A 32 2.60 16.06 15.96
N CYS A 33 3.82 16.61 15.87
CA CYS A 33 4.59 16.57 14.63
C CYS A 33 4.91 15.14 14.18
N GLU A 34 5.20 14.23 15.11
CA GLU A 34 5.40 12.81 14.79
C GLU A 34 4.14 12.17 14.21
N SER A 35 2.95 12.50 14.73
CA SER A 35 1.68 11.95 14.22
C SER A 35 1.30 12.41 12.80
N LEU A 36 1.96 13.45 12.27
CA LEU A 36 1.76 13.89 10.89
C LEU A 36 2.51 13.02 9.88
N LEU A 37 3.50 12.25 10.33
CA LEU A 37 4.30 11.38 9.48
C LEU A 37 3.45 10.21 8.94
N SER A 38 3.98 9.51 7.94
CA SER A 38 3.32 8.32 7.40
C SER A 38 3.19 7.26 8.50
N PRO A 39 2.05 6.56 8.62
CA PRO A 39 1.89 5.42 9.52
C PRO A 39 2.90 4.30 9.23
N HIS A 40 3.36 4.20 7.99
CA HIS A 40 4.35 3.22 7.54
C HIS A 40 5.78 3.73 7.67
N PHE A 41 6.01 4.97 8.11
CA PHE A 41 7.36 5.51 8.34
C PHE A 41 8.04 4.77 9.49
N THR A 42 8.64 3.63 9.18
CA THR A 42 9.31 2.76 10.15
C THR A 42 10.56 3.43 10.68
N GLU A 43 10.78 3.28 11.99
CA GLU A 43 11.91 3.83 12.72
C GLU A 43 13.25 3.37 12.13
N ARG A 44 13.87 4.20 11.29
CA ARG A 44 15.31 4.09 11.08
C ARG A 44 15.95 4.56 12.38
N LYS A 45 16.80 3.74 12.99
CA LYS A 45 17.55 4.07 14.24
C LYS A 45 18.35 5.39 14.18
N LYS A 46 18.36 6.08 13.04
CA LYS A 46 19.09 7.31 12.75
C LYS A 46 18.30 8.26 11.83
N THR A 47 17.04 8.58 12.14
CA THR A 47 16.31 9.64 11.42
C THR A 47 16.86 11.01 11.80
N SER A 48 17.23 11.82 10.81
CA SER A 48 17.64 13.22 10.97
C SER A 48 16.45 14.18 10.94
N LEU A 49 16.67 15.42 11.37
CA LEU A 49 15.68 16.49 11.24
C LEU A 49 15.37 16.80 9.77
N SER A 50 16.35 16.66 8.88
CA SER A 50 16.12 16.79 7.43
C SER A 50 15.17 15.71 6.92
N ASP A 51 15.38 14.45 7.31
CA ASP A 51 14.51 13.34 6.90
C ASP A 51 13.06 13.59 7.35
N ILE A 52 12.85 14.12 8.56
CA ILE A 52 11.52 14.48 9.06
C ILE A 52 10.88 15.57 8.20
N LYS A 53 11.64 16.61 7.84
CA LYS A 53 11.13 17.71 7.00
C LYS A 53 10.75 17.21 5.60
N ASP A 54 11.58 16.37 5.00
CA ASP A 54 11.31 15.80 3.69
C ASP A 54 10.10 14.87 3.71
N GLN A 55 9.95 14.09 4.79
CA GLN A 55 8.79 13.24 5.00
C GLN A 55 7.51 14.08 5.16
N LEU A 56 7.54 15.15 5.95
CA LEU A 56 6.39 16.07 6.09
C LEU A 56 6.03 16.74 4.76
N ALA A 57 7.01 17.14 3.96
CA ALA A 57 6.78 17.64 2.61
C ALA A 57 6.13 16.59 1.71
N TYR A 58 6.58 15.33 1.79
CA TYR A 58 5.92 14.20 1.14
C TYR A 58 4.46 14.05 1.59
N ARG A 59 4.16 14.20 2.89
CA ARG A 59 2.79 14.09 3.43
C ARG A 59 1.88 15.19 2.90
N GLU A 60 2.37 16.41 2.76
CA GLU A 60 1.62 17.52 2.15
C GLU A 60 1.32 17.27 0.66
N GLU A 61 2.28 16.72 -0.09
CA GLU A 61 2.02 16.32 -1.48
C GLU A 61 1.05 15.13 -1.56
N ASN A 62 1.16 14.16 -0.63
CA ASN A 62 0.26 13.02 -0.56
C ASN A 62 -1.20 13.45 -0.33
N LYS A 63 -1.48 14.51 0.45
CA LYS A 63 -2.84 15.07 0.58
C LYS A 63 -3.46 15.43 -0.76
N LYS A 64 -2.67 16.00 -1.67
CA LYS A 64 -3.12 16.34 -3.03
C LYS A 64 -3.40 15.08 -3.85
N ASN A 65 -2.60 14.02 -3.67
CA ASN A 65 -2.83 12.74 -4.33
C ASN A 65 -4.10 12.05 -3.80
N VAL A 66 -4.33 12.07 -2.49
CA VAL A 66 -5.55 11.55 -1.84
C VAL A 66 -6.78 12.29 -2.37
N ALA A 67 -6.73 13.61 -2.49
CA ALA A 67 -7.86 14.40 -3.02
C ALA A 67 -8.20 14.09 -4.48
N LYS A 68 -7.22 13.62 -5.27
CA LYS A 68 -7.38 13.23 -6.68
C LYS A 68 -7.65 11.75 -6.90
N PHE A 69 -7.55 10.93 -5.84
CA PHE A 69 -7.62 9.48 -5.95
C PHE A 69 -9.02 9.01 -6.34
N ASN A 70 -9.12 8.21 -7.40
CA ASN A 70 -10.39 7.67 -7.88
C ASN A 70 -10.52 6.19 -7.49
N ALA A 71 -11.32 5.90 -6.46
CA ALA A 71 -11.54 4.53 -6.01
C ALA A 71 -12.32 3.72 -7.06
N THR A 72 -11.63 2.80 -7.73
CA THR A 72 -12.18 1.86 -8.73
C THR A 72 -12.55 0.51 -8.12
N ARG A 73 -11.83 0.08 -7.08
CA ARG A 73 -12.09 -1.17 -6.36
C ARG A 73 -11.68 -1.07 -4.90
N ILE A 74 -12.42 -1.75 -4.03
CA ILE A 74 -12.13 -1.85 -2.59
C ILE A 74 -12.14 -3.32 -2.19
N ILE A 75 -11.10 -3.79 -1.50
CA ILE A 75 -10.98 -5.16 -1.00
C ILE A 75 -10.60 -5.12 0.48
N GLY A 76 -11.30 -5.90 1.31
CA GLY A 76 -11.08 -5.99 2.75
C GLY A 76 -12.17 -5.33 3.59
N ARG A 77 -12.18 -5.63 4.90
CA ARG A 77 -13.19 -5.18 5.86
C ARG A 77 -12.62 -4.20 6.88
N SER A 78 -11.73 -4.65 7.76
CA SER A 78 -11.07 -3.80 8.77
C SER A 78 -10.03 -2.91 8.12
N THR A 79 -9.00 -3.51 7.53
CA THR A 79 -8.05 -2.85 6.66
C THR A 79 -8.43 -3.13 5.22
N LYS A 80 -8.51 -2.05 4.44
CA LYS A 80 -8.93 -2.08 3.05
C LYS A 80 -7.76 -1.75 2.16
N VAL A 81 -7.67 -2.46 1.04
CA VAL A 81 -6.89 -2.02 -0.12
C VAL A 81 -7.86 -1.33 -1.07
N ILE A 82 -7.62 -0.06 -1.31
CA ILE A 82 -8.43 0.75 -2.21
C ILE A 82 -7.57 1.03 -3.44
N PHE A 83 -8.07 0.64 -4.60
CA PHE A 83 -7.37 0.73 -5.88
C PHE A 83 -7.91 1.87 -6.73
N ASP A 84 -7.02 2.57 -7.40
CA ASP A 84 -7.26 3.45 -8.55
C ASP A 84 -6.55 2.78 -9.72
N GLU A 85 -7.24 1.83 -10.36
CA GLU A 85 -6.69 1.02 -11.45
C GLU A 85 -6.35 1.89 -12.69
N ASP A 86 -7.08 2.99 -12.90
CA ASP A 86 -6.87 3.94 -13.99
C ASP A 86 -5.56 4.74 -13.84
N SER A 87 -5.26 5.15 -12.60
CA SER A 87 -4.03 5.90 -12.28
C SER A 87 -2.88 5.01 -11.80
N GLU A 88 -3.07 3.69 -11.82
CA GLU A 88 -2.13 2.68 -11.33
C GLU A 88 -1.65 2.91 -9.88
N LYS A 89 -2.59 3.28 -9.00
CA LYS A 89 -2.31 3.59 -7.59
C LYS A 89 -3.18 2.79 -6.65
N PHE A 90 -2.74 2.68 -5.40
CA PHE A 90 -3.54 2.15 -4.31
C PHE A 90 -3.16 2.78 -2.98
N MET A 91 -3.98 2.51 -1.98
CA MET A 91 -3.69 2.77 -0.58
C MET A 91 -4.11 1.57 0.27
N VAL A 92 -3.47 1.43 1.42
CA VAL A 92 -3.85 0.48 2.47
C VAL A 92 -4.27 1.29 3.69
N THR A 93 -5.50 1.10 4.18
CA THR A 93 -6.01 1.91 5.28
C THR A 93 -7.12 1.21 6.05
N SER A 94 -7.17 1.44 7.36
CA SER A 94 -8.29 1.05 8.22
C SER A 94 -9.21 2.25 8.54
N ALA A 95 -8.93 3.43 7.97
CA ALA A 95 -9.76 4.62 8.17
C ALA A 95 -11.16 4.43 7.58
N GLU A 96 -12.17 4.90 8.32
CA GLU A 96 -13.55 4.96 7.83
C GLU A 96 -13.67 5.97 6.69
N ASP A 97 -13.15 7.18 6.87
CA ASP A 97 -13.03 8.21 5.84
C ASP A 97 -11.57 8.43 5.44
N TRP A 98 -11.11 7.67 4.46
CA TRP A 98 -9.76 7.79 3.93
C TRP A 98 -9.47 9.15 3.28
N ARG A 99 -10.49 9.96 2.94
CA ARG A 99 -10.29 11.27 2.29
C ARG A 99 -9.73 12.31 3.26
N THR A 100 -10.00 12.15 4.55
CA THR A 100 -9.53 13.08 5.60
C THR A 100 -8.28 12.57 6.31
N GLU A 101 -8.07 11.26 6.36
CA GLU A 101 -6.98 10.64 7.13
C GLU A 101 -5.62 10.59 6.40
N ASN A 102 -5.57 11.03 5.13
CA ASN A 102 -4.35 11.09 4.34
C ASN A 102 -3.54 9.77 4.33
N PRO A 103 -4.10 8.60 3.97
CA PRO A 103 -3.32 7.38 3.85
C PRO A 103 -2.30 7.49 2.71
N ASP A 104 -1.18 6.77 2.81
CA ASP A 104 -0.14 6.84 1.79
C ASP A 104 -0.63 6.30 0.44
N ILE A 105 -0.52 7.12 -0.60
CA ILE A 105 -0.79 6.71 -1.97
C ILE A 105 0.46 6.06 -2.54
N ILE A 106 0.33 4.81 -2.98
CA ILE A 106 1.42 3.96 -3.47
C ILE A 106 1.16 3.66 -4.94
N GLN A 107 2.18 3.82 -5.78
CA GLN A 107 2.09 3.39 -7.17
C GLN A 107 2.25 1.89 -7.25
N PHE A 108 1.52 1.25 -8.17
CA PHE A 108 1.69 -0.17 -8.38
C PHE A 108 3.11 -0.57 -8.79
N SER A 109 3.82 0.28 -9.53
CA SER A 109 5.21 0.06 -9.95
C SER A 109 6.19 -0.03 -8.77
N GLN A 110 5.80 0.45 -7.58
CA GLN A 110 6.60 0.33 -6.38
C GLN A 110 6.50 -1.05 -5.75
N VAL A 111 5.49 -1.86 -6.07
CA VAL A 111 5.35 -3.20 -5.50
C VAL A 111 6.39 -4.14 -6.12
N THR A 112 7.33 -4.60 -5.30
CA THR A 112 8.35 -5.58 -5.71
C THR A 112 7.89 -7.01 -5.43
N GLN A 113 7.08 -7.20 -4.40
CA GLN A 113 6.51 -8.51 -4.03
C GLN A 113 5.17 -8.33 -3.32
N CYS A 114 4.23 -9.24 -3.57
CA CYS A 114 2.93 -9.34 -2.90
C CYS A 114 2.65 -10.79 -2.51
N ASP A 115 2.76 -11.07 -1.22
CA ASP A 115 2.44 -12.37 -0.64
C ASP A 115 1.13 -12.35 0.13
N THR A 116 0.48 -13.50 0.15
CA THR A 116 -0.80 -13.70 0.84
C THR A 116 -0.72 -14.95 1.69
N LYS A 117 -1.33 -14.91 2.87
CA LYS A 117 -1.34 -16.03 3.83
C LYS A 117 -2.73 -16.16 4.43
N ILE A 118 -3.27 -17.38 4.43
CA ILE A 118 -4.40 -17.77 5.27
C ILE A 118 -3.80 -18.47 6.49
N GLN A 119 -4.00 -17.90 7.67
CA GLN A 119 -3.55 -18.46 8.94
C GLN A 119 -4.71 -19.19 9.60
N GLU A 120 -4.55 -20.49 9.80
CA GLU A 120 -5.46 -21.34 10.57
C GLU A 120 -5.02 -21.33 12.04
N ASN A 121 -5.86 -20.82 12.94
CA ASN A 121 -5.62 -20.88 14.38
C ASN A 121 -6.42 -22.06 14.97
N LYS A 122 -5.79 -22.86 15.84
CA LYS A 122 -6.43 -24.00 16.51
C LYS A 122 -6.40 -23.81 18.01
N THR A 123 -7.58 -23.73 18.62
CA THR A 123 -7.74 -23.57 20.07
C THR A 123 -8.37 -24.83 20.63
N GLU A 124 -7.67 -25.55 21.51
CA GLU A 124 -8.23 -26.75 22.16
C GLU A 124 -9.38 -26.35 23.10
N LEU A 125 -10.54 -26.97 22.88
CA LEU A 125 -11.67 -26.86 23.79
C LEU A 125 -11.42 -27.69 25.04
N LYS A 126 -11.67 -27.09 26.20
CA LYS A 126 -11.60 -27.73 27.51
C LYS A 126 -12.89 -27.50 28.28
N PHE A 127 -13.17 -28.37 29.24
CA PHE A 127 -14.27 -28.20 30.19
C PHE A 127 -13.71 -28.18 31.62
N LYS A 128 -14.50 -27.69 32.57
CA LYS A 128 -14.17 -27.79 33.99
C LYS A 128 -14.76 -29.07 34.56
N ASP A 129 -13.94 -29.87 35.23
CA ASP A 129 -14.40 -31.05 35.97
C ASP A 129 -15.11 -30.67 37.29
N ASN A 130 -15.50 -31.68 38.07
CA ASN A 130 -16.19 -31.49 39.35
C ASN A 130 -15.32 -30.74 40.39
N ASP A 131 -14.01 -30.73 40.22
CA ASP A 131 -13.05 -30.02 41.07
C ASP A 131 -12.73 -28.62 40.52
N GLY A 132 -13.37 -28.21 39.42
CA GLY A 132 -13.18 -26.92 38.76
C GLY A 132 -11.90 -26.82 37.91
N LYS A 133 -11.19 -27.93 37.70
CA LYS A 133 -9.96 -28.00 36.92
C LYS A 133 -10.27 -28.08 35.43
N GLU A 134 -9.49 -27.37 34.61
CA GLU A 134 -9.60 -27.49 33.15
C GLU A 134 -9.07 -28.84 32.66
N VAL A 135 -9.94 -29.62 32.02
CA VAL A 135 -9.65 -30.93 31.47
C VAL A 135 -10.01 -30.96 29.98
N SER A 136 -9.16 -31.61 29.18
CA SER A 136 -9.38 -31.85 27.76
C SER A 136 -10.53 -32.82 27.53
N PHE A 137 -11.28 -32.63 26.44
CA PHE A 137 -12.20 -33.66 25.95
C PHE A 137 -11.42 -34.90 25.47
N SER A 138 -12.08 -36.07 25.51
CA SER A 138 -11.59 -37.31 24.89
C SER A 138 -12.65 -37.84 23.92
N PRO A 139 -12.44 -37.76 22.58
CA PRO A 139 -11.27 -37.18 21.91
C PRO A 139 -11.17 -35.66 22.08
N ARG A 140 -9.96 -35.11 21.90
CA ARG A 140 -9.73 -33.65 21.96
C ARG A 140 -10.58 -32.95 20.92
N ARG A 141 -11.14 -31.80 21.30
CA ARG A 141 -11.97 -30.96 20.45
C ARG A 141 -11.26 -29.62 20.26
N TYR A 142 -11.45 -28.99 19.12
CA TYR A 142 -10.78 -27.74 18.77
C TYR A 142 -11.78 -26.79 18.12
N ASP A 143 -11.68 -25.52 18.48
CA ASP A 143 -12.17 -24.43 17.66
C ASP A 143 -11.08 -24.09 16.64
N ILE A 144 -11.50 -23.90 15.39
CA ILE A 144 -10.62 -23.55 14.29
C ILE A 144 -11.15 -22.27 13.67
N ASP A 145 -10.29 -21.28 13.53
CA ASP A 145 -10.63 -20.04 12.86
C ASP A 145 -9.51 -19.62 11.90
N TYR A 146 -9.81 -18.65 11.02
CA TYR A 146 -8.95 -18.24 9.92
C TYR A 146 -8.78 -16.73 9.84
N ASP A 147 -7.53 -16.29 9.68
CA ASP A 147 -7.15 -14.91 9.40
C ASP A 147 -6.41 -14.79 8.06
N PHE A 148 -6.60 -13.66 7.37
CA PHE A 148 -6.24 -13.47 5.97
C PHE A 148 -5.29 -12.29 5.83
N TYR A 149 -4.02 -12.57 5.64
CA TYR A 149 -2.95 -11.58 5.65
C TYR A 149 -2.39 -11.30 4.26
N VAL A 150 -1.99 -10.05 4.05
CA VAL A 150 -1.24 -9.58 2.89
C VAL A 150 0.09 -9.01 3.38
N THR A 151 1.16 -9.34 2.66
CA THR A 151 2.50 -8.77 2.84
C THR A 151 2.95 -8.12 1.54
N LEU A 152 3.26 -6.83 1.60
CA LEU A 152 3.77 -6.06 0.47
C LEU A 152 5.22 -5.68 0.73
N GLN A 153 6.10 -5.99 -0.22
CA GLN A 153 7.43 -5.40 -0.33
C GLN A 153 7.36 -4.28 -1.37
N LEU A 154 7.95 -3.14 -1.02
CA LEU A 154 7.85 -1.91 -1.78
C LEU A 154 9.24 -1.32 -2.04
N ASN A 155 9.41 -0.74 -3.22
CA ASN A 155 10.49 0.18 -3.50
C ASN A 155 10.00 1.61 -3.22
N GLY A 156 10.04 2.02 -1.95
CA GLY A 156 9.60 3.32 -1.48
C GLY A 156 10.70 4.05 -0.70
N PRO A 157 10.81 5.39 -0.84
CA PRO A 157 11.82 6.16 -0.12
C PRO A 157 11.58 6.19 1.40
N TRP A 158 10.31 6.11 1.83
CA TRP A 158 9.90 6.27 3.23
C TRP A 158 9.64 4.94 3.96
N PHE A 159 9.16 3.95 3.22
CA PHE A 159 8.81 2.62 3.71
C PHE A 159 8.92 1.62 2.58
N ASP A 160 9.30 0.40 2.92
CA ASP A 160 9.55 -0.71 2.02
C ASP A 160 8.69 -1.94 2.34
N PHE A 161 7.87 -1.87 3.38
CA PHE A 161 7.13 -3.01 3.90
C PHE A 161 5.76 -2.61 4.45
N ILE A 162 4.72 -3.36 4.07
CA ILE A 162 3.38 -3.26 4.65
C ILE A 162 2.84 -4.66 4.93
N TYR A 163 2.34 -4.88 6.15
CA TYR A 163 1.70 -6.12 6.57
C TYR A 163 0.35 -5.82 7.24
N PHE A 164 -0.71 -6.48 6.78
CA PHE A 164 -2.06 -6.24 7.29
C PHE A 164 -2.98 -7.45 7.09
N SER A 165 -4.05 -7.50 7.88
CA SER A 165 -5.17 -8.43 7.72
C SER A 165 -6.31 -7.77 6.93
N ILE A 166 -6.97 -8.52 6.05
CA ILE A 166 -8.15 -8.03 5.32
C ILE A 166 -9.48 -8.35 6.04
N ASN A 167 -9.48 -9.30 6.98
CA ASN A 167 -10.66 -9.63 7.79
C ASN A 167 -10.71 -8.77 9.06
N ASP A 168 -11.92 -8.47 9.51
CA ASP A 168 -12.22 -7.70 10.72
C ASP A 168 -12.32 -8.57 11.98
N ARG A 169 -12.71 -9.83 11.80
CA ARG A 169 -12.70 -10.87 12.82
C ARG A 169 -12.27 -12.19 12.19
N SER A 170 -11.72 -13.09 12.98
CA SER A 170 -11.37 -14.43 12.50
C SER A 170 -12.62 -15.16 12.00
N VAL A 171 -12.46 -15.88 10.89
CA VAL A 171 -13.55 -16.61 10.24
C VAL A 171 -13.59 -18.02 10.83
N ASP A 172 -14.71 -18.43 11.41
CA ASP A 172 -14.84 -19.67 12.19
C ASP A 172 -15.03 -20.94 11.33
N THR A 173 -15.37 -20.77 10.05
CA THR A 173 -15.79 -21.89 9.19
C THR A 173 -15.03 -21.89 7.87
N GLN A 174 -14.25 -22.94 7.65
CA GLN A 174 -13.54 -23.15 6.38
C GLN A 174 -14.54 -23.27 5.22
N TYR A 175 -14.22 -22.66 4.08
CA TYR A 175 -15.05 -22.70 2.87
C TYR A 175 -16.47 -22.13 3.03
N SER A 176 -16.78 -21.45 4.14
CA SER A 176 -17.96 -20.60 4.25
C SER A 176 -17.96 -19.51 3.16
N LEU A 177 -19.10 -18.84 2.96
CA LEU A 177 -19.17 -17.70 2.04
C LEU A 177 -18.12 -16.64 2.42
N GLU A 178 -18.05 -16.30 3.71
CA GLU A 178 -17.08 -15.35 4.26
C GLU A 178 -15.62 -15.78 4.02
N TYR A 179 -15.29 -17.05 4.26
CA TYR A 179 -13.96 -17.58 3.94
C TYR A 179 -13.62 -17.41 2.46
N ARG A 180 -14.55 -17.76 1.56
CA ARG A 180 -14.34 -17.68 0.11
C ARG A 180 -14.20 -16.24 -0.36
N GLU A 181 -14.97 -15.31 0.22
CA GLU A 181 -14.85 -13.88 -0.04
C GLU A 181 -13.46 -13.37 0.33
N MET A 182 -12.94 -13.73 1.51
CA MET A 182 -11.61 -13.31 1.95
C MET A 182 -10.49 -13.96 1.11
N ASP A 183 -10.59 -15.26 0.83
CA ASP A 183 -9.64 -15.98 -0.04
C ASP A 183 -9.63 -15.38 -1.46
N GLN A 184 -10.79 -15.04 -2.01
CA GLN A 184 -10.88 -14.34 -3.30
C GLN A 184 -10.29 -12.93 -3.22
N GLY A 185 -10.53 -12.20 -2.13
CA GLY A 185 -9.92 -10.89 -1.88
C GLY A 185 -8.38 -10.95 -1.90
N LEU A 186 -7.77 -11.93 -1.21
CA LEU A 186 -6.33 -12.15 -1.26
C LEU A 186 -5.83 -12.41 -2.69
N LYS A 187 -6.52 -13.28 -3.43
CA LYS A 187 -6.17 -13.61 -4.83
C LYS A 187 -6.27 -12.38 -5.74
N ASP A 188 -7.31 -11.57 -5.57
CA ASP A 188 -7.54 -10.37 -6.37
C ASP A 188 -6.49 -9.29 -6.07
N ILE A 189 -6.16 -9.05 -4.80
CA ILE A 189 -5.08 -8.13 -4.41
C ILE A 189 -3.76 -8.57 -5.06
N LYS A 190 -3.39 -9.84 -4.90
CA LYS A 190 -2.16 -10.39 -5.47
C LYS A 190 -2.15 -10.23 -6.99
N LYS A 191 -3.24 -10.62 -7.65
CA LYS A 191 -3.39 -10.51 -9.10
C LYS A 191 -3.24 -9.07 -9.59
N ILE A 192 -3.95 -8.11 -8.99
CA ILE A 192 -3.90 -6.70 -9.40
C ILE A 192 -2.48 -6.13 -9.23
N LEU A 193 -1.80 -6.47 -8.14
CA LEU A 193 -0.49 -5.91 -7.82
C LEU A 193 0.67 -6.58 -8.56
N THR A 194 0.56 -7.86 -8.94
CA THR A 194 1.65 -8.60 -9.60
C THR A 194 1.47 -8.79 -11.11
N GLN A 195 0.33 -8.39 -11.69
CA GLN A 195 0.12 -8.56 -13.11
C GLN A 195 1.04 -7.64 -13.94
N PRO A 196 1.72 -8.18 -14.98
CA PRO A 196 2.45 -7.35 -15.92
C PRO A 196 1.47 -6.49 -16.69
N ARG A 197 1.51 -5.17 -16.46
CA ARG A 197 0.60 -4.23 -17.12
C ARG A 197 1.04 -3.99 -18.56
N ARG A 198 0.07 -4.05 -19.47
CA ARG A 198 0.27 -3.60 -20.86
C ARG A 198 0.43 -2.09 -20.81
N LYS A 199 1.51 -1.55 -21.38
CA LYS A 199 1.66 -0.10 -21.57
C LYS A 199 0.49 0.37 -22.43
N VAL A 200 -0.48 1.06 -21.83
CA VAL A 200 -1.46 1.84 -22.59
C VAL A 200 -0.67 2.99 -23.21
N PRO A 201 -0.70 3.18 -24.55
CA PRO A 201 -0.08 4.35 -25.16
C PRO A 201 -0.72 5.60 -24.54
N VAL A 202 0.09 6.40 -23.86
CA VAL A 202 -0.32 7.72 -23.37
C VAL A 202 -0.71 8.54 -24.59
N ALA A 203 -1.97 8.97 -24.65
CA ALA A 203 -2.41 9.97 -25.61
C ALA A 203 -1.79 11.32 -25.22
N THR A 204 -0.56 11.57 -25.64
CA THR A 204 0.04 12.91 -25.60
C THR A 204 -0.57 13.76 -26.69
N GLY A 205 -1.57 14.58 -26.31
CA GLY A 205 -1.96 15.74 -27.08
C GLY A 205 -0.89 16.82 -26.98
N ALA A 206 -0.12 17.00 -28.06
CA ALA A 206 0.54 18.25 -28.41
C ALA A 206 0.95 18.21 -29.90
N SER A 207 0.32 19.07 -30.70
CA SER A 207 0.85 19.57 -31.98
C SER A 207 2.19 20.30 -31.70
N SER A 208 3.22 20.34 -32.56
CA SER A 208 3.25 20.47 -34.03
C SER A 208 4.63 20.09 -34.61
N GLU A 209 4.61 19.46 -35.79
CA GLU A 209 5.55 19.49 -36.93
C GLU A 209 7.08 19.40 -36.72
N ALA A 210 7.64 18.24 -37.10
CA ALA A 210 8.84 18.15 -37.94
C ALA A 210 8.92 16.78 -38.65
N ASN A 211 9.09 16.85 -39.97
CA ASN A 211 9.27 15.81 -40.99
C ASN A 211 10.01 14.53 -40.50
N SER A 212 9.34 13.38 -40.47
CA SER A 212 9.98 12.07 -40.24
C SER A 212 9.46 11.04 -41.24
N ASP A 213 10.39 10.31 -41.86
CA ASP A 213 10.05 9.25 -42.81
C ASP A 213 9.21 8.17 -42.12
N LYS A 214 8.03 7.89 -42.69
CA LYS A 214 7.07 6.94 -42.11
C LYS A 214 7.63 5.53 -42.13
N LYS A 215 7.62 4.87 -40.97
CA LYS A 215 8.07 3.49 -40.80
C LYS A 215 6.84 2.60 -40.68
N CYS A 216 6.74 1.57 -41.52
CA CYS A 216 5.63 0.62 -41.50
C CYS A 216 5.47 0.02 -40.11
N SER A 217 4.26 0.12 -39.56
CA SER A 217 3.94 -0.28 -38.19
C SER A 217 4.02 -1.80 -37.95
N TYR A 218 4.10 -2.59 -39.03
CA TYR A 218 4.12 -4.05 -38.95
C TYR A 218 5.53 -4.64 -39.09
N CYS A 219 6.27 -4.28 -40.15
CA CYS A 219 7.59 -4.85 -40.44
C CYS A 219 8.75 -3.88 -40.20
N GLY A 220 8.46 -2.60 -40.01
CA GLY A 220 9.49 -1.59 -39.78
C GLY A 220 10.20 -1.08 -41.04
N ALA A 221 9.72 -1.39 -42.25
CA ALA A 221 10.27 -0.83 -43.49
C ALA A 221 9.99 0.68 -43.59
N ILE A 222 10.90 1.44 -44.19
CA ILE A 222 10.75 2.90 -44.38
C ILE A 222 9.96 3.17 -45.66
N ASN A 223 9.01 4.09 -45.62
CA ASN A 223 8.25 4.48 -46.81
C ASN A 223 9.11 5.30 -47.77
N THR A 224 9.64 4.63 -48.78
CA THR A 224 10.44 5.23 -49.85
C THR A 224 9.59 5.99 -50.87
N ASN A 225 8.27 5.75 -50.92
CA ASN A 225 7.33 6.45 -51.80
C ASN A 225 6.14 7.00 -51.01
N LYS A 226 6.17 8.29 -50.68
CA LYS A 226 5.22 8.97 -49.79
C LYS A 226 3.76 8.97 -50.28
N GLU A 227 3.49 8.59 -51.53
CA GLU A 227 2.14 8.43 -52.07
C GLU A 227 1.53 7.05 -51.81
N ASN A 228 2.37 6.04 -51.54
CA ASN A 228 1.91 4.70 -51.20
C ASN A 228 1.38 4.66 -49.77
N LYS A 229 0.08 4.34 -49.65
CA LYS A 229 -0.58 4.13 -48.36
C LYS A 229 -0.22 2.79 -47.70
N PHE A 230 0.23 1.81 -48.50
CA PHE A 230 0.55 0.46 -48.05
C PHE A 230 2.00 0.11 -48.36
N CYS A 231 2.62 -0.65 -47.46
CA CYS A 231 3.98 -1.13 -47.53
C CYS A 231 4.14 -2.13 -48.65
N GLU A 232 5.07 -1.86 -49.56
CA GLU A 232 5.35 -2.72 -50.72
C GLU A 232 5.94 -4.10 -50.33
N PHE A 233 6.52 -4.23 -49.13
CA PHE A 233 7.13 -5.48 -48.68
C PHE A 233 6.16 -6.42 -47.95
N CYS A 234 5.13 -5.90 -47.27
CA CYS A 234 4.24 -6.71 -46.45
C CYS A 234 2.74 -6.34 -46.52
N GLY A 235 2.38 -5.33 -47.32
CA GLY A 235 0.99 -4.87 -47.50
C GLY A 235 0.38 -4.09 -46.33
N GLY A 236 1.12 -3.85 -45.24
CA GLY A 236 0.64 -3.11 -44.07
C GLY A 236 0.66 -1.60 -44.29
N GLU A 237 -0.22 -0.83 -43.65
CA GLU A 237 -0.24 0.63 -43.78
C GLU A 237 1.03 1.30 -43.18
N PHE A 238 1.47 2.40 -43.81
CA PHE A 238 2.61 3.22 -43.36
C PHE A 238 2.22 4.30 -42.33
#